data_AF-A0A820KLU4-F1
#
_entry.id   AF-A0A820KLU4-F1
#
_cell.length_a   1.000
_cell.length_b   1.000
_cell.length_c   1.000
_cell.angle_alpha   90.00
_cell.angle_beta   90.00
_cell.angle_gamma   90.00
#
_symmetry.space_group_name_H-M   'P 1'
#
loop_
_entity.id
_entity.type
_entity.pdbx_description
1 polymer ?
#
loop_
_entity_poly.entity_id
_entity_poly.type
_entity_poly.pdbx_seq_one_letter_code
_entity_poly.pdbx_strand_id
1 'polypeptide(L)'
;MSLADELLADLEEMDGGQGLSNNDKNNLKDDQSMEVDQVSPAIKSLPNNNSVHAVAKLKDSLLLKETMRKIDYYTKHQRKSTAEIQGPVEHDPEYLLIVDANNLLVEIDNEIDIIHNFVRTIYYKRFPELEQLVQLSMDYLKTVQELANNVDRAKMNENLQKFLTPATIMIVSVSASTTQGKNLTNEELERVMEACQMAMNLSENKQTILSYVESRMTFIAPNLSIIVGASTAAKLMGMAGGLTNLTKMPSCNILLLGAHKKLLGGFSSSAAMPHAGAIFYSKIVQDCPP
;
A
#
# COMPACT_ATOMS: atom_id res chain seq x y z
N MET A 1 -15.22 -12.24 -58.31
CA MET A 1 -14.11 -12.73 -57.49
C MET A 1 -14.45 -12.43 -56.05
N SER A 2 -14.24 -13.39 -55.15
CA SER A 2 -14.61 -13.26 -53.74
C SER A 2 -13.59 -12.35 -53.05
N LEU A 3 -14.01 -11.61 -52.02
CA LEU A 3 -13.13 -10.76 -51.19
C LEU A 3 -11.93 -11.54 -50.60
N ALA A 4 -12.05 -12.86 -50.52
CA ALA A 4 -10.99 -13.77 -50.09
C ALA A 4 -9.87 -13.92 -51.13
N ASP A 5 -10.18 -13.84 -52.43
CA ASP A 5 -9.18 -13.96 -53.50
C ASP A 5 -8.33 -12.69 -53.62
N GLU A 6 -8.89 -11.53 -53.28
CA GLU A 6 -8.21 -10.23 -53.31
C GLU A 6 -7.23 -10.07 -52.13
N LEU A 7 -7.55 -10.62 -50.96
CA LEU A 7 -6.66 -10.64 -49.79
C LEU A 7 -5.51 -11.65 -49.90
N LEU A 8 -5.70 -12.73 -50.66
CA LEU A 8 -4.66 -13.73 -50.94
C LEU A 8 -3.60 -13.19 -51.91
N ALA A 9 -4.01 -12.35 -52.88
CA ALA A 9 -3.10 -11.69 -53.80
C ALA A 9 -2.19 -10.66 -53.09
N ASP A 10 -2.73 -9.91 -52.12
CA ASP A 10 -1.94 -8.94 -51.33
C ASP A 10 -0.91 -9.61 -50.40
N LEU A 11 -1.13 -10.87 -50.01
CA LEU A 11 -0.19 -11.66 -49.20
C LEU A 11 0.93 -12.30 -50.04
N GLU A 12 0.66 -12.64 -51.31
CA GLU A 12 1.67 -13.21 -52.21
C GLU A 12 2.65 -12.16 -52.77
N GLU A 13 2.31 -10.86 -52.78
CA GLU A 13 3.21 -9.78 -53.22
C GLU A 13 4.24 -9.33 -52.17
N MET A 14 4.10 -9.73 -50.89
CA MET A 14 5.02 -9.32 -49.82
C MET A 14 6.19 -10.29 -49.56
N ASP A 15 6.22 -11.48 -50.16
CA ASP A 15 7.29 -12.48 -49.96
C ASP A 15 8.44 -12.41 -51.00
N GLY A 16 8.51 -11.31 -51.75
CA GLY A 16 9.57 -11.05 -52.72
C GLY A 16 10.82 -10.40 -52.10
N GLY A 17 11.67 -11.15 -51.40
CA GLY A 17 12.87 -10.56 -50.78
C GLY A 17 14.01 -11.50 -50.37
N GLN A 18 14.86 -11.86 -51.34
CA GLN A 18 16.30 -12.19 -51.27
C GLN A 18 16.81 -13.26 -50.28
N GLY A 19 17.37 -14.33 -50.85
CA GLY A 19 18.01 -15.42 -50.12
C GLY A 19 19.43 -15.16 -49.61
N LEU A 20 19.91 -16.07 -48.76
CA LEU A 20 21.25 -16.69 -48.81
C LEU A 20 21.40 -17.78 -47.72
N SER A 21 21.69 -19.00 -48.21
CA SER A 21 22.58 -20.03 -47.65
C SER A 21 22.30 -20.70 -46.29
N ASN A 22 21.85 -21.96 -46.38
CA ASN A 22 22.43 -23.18 -45.80
C ASN A 22 23.29 -23.08 -44.52
N ASN A 23 22.90 -23.79 -43.46
CA ASN A 23 23.58 -25.04 -43.09
C ASN A 23 22.86 -25.84 -41.99
N ASP A 24 22.77 -27.15 -42.27
CA ASP A 24 22.84 -28.30 -41.36
C ASP A 24 21.73 -28.58 -40.31
N LYS A 25 20.84 -29.47 -40.76
CA LYS A 25 20.63 -30.83 -40.20
C LYS A 25 20.72 -30.98 -38.67
N ASN A 26 19.59 -31.26 -38.03
CA ASN A 26 19.28 -32.60 -37.50
C ASN A 26 17.94 -32.66 -36.73
N ASN A 27 17.15 -33.68 -37.09
CA ASN A 27 16.19 -34.47 -36.27
C ASN A 27 14.90 -33.84 -35.71
N LEU A 28 13.83 -33.94 -36.51
CA LEU A 28 12.68 -34.84 -36.30
C LEU A 28 12.51 -35.46 -34.89
N LYS A 29 11.48 -35.02 -34.13
CA LYS A 29 10.19 -35.72 -33.89
C LYS A 29 9.51 -35.32 -32.57
N ASP A 30 8.20 -35.10 -32.68
CA ASP A 30 7.10 -35.48 -31.75
C ASP A 30 7.17 -34.95 -30.31
N ASP A 31 6.12 -34.53 -29.61
CA ASP A 31 4.69 -34.28 -29.84
C ASP A 31 4.17 -33.70 -28.50
N GLN A 32 3.08 -32.92 -28.52
CA GLN A 32 2.18 -32.63 -27.39
C GLN A 32 2.74 -32.05 -26.05
N SER A 33 2.44 -30.79 -25.76
CA SER A 33 1.45 -30.40 -24.72
C SER A 33 1.41 -28.88 -24.54
N MET A 34 0.21 -28.32 -24.63
CA MET A 34 -0.09 -26.99 -24.12
C MET A 34 -0.02 -27.04 -22.58
N GLU A 35 0.85 -26.25 -21.96
CA GLU A 35 0.65 -25.82 -20.58
C GLU A 35 0.83 -24.31 -20.47
N VAL A 36 -0.11 -23.73 -19.73
CA VAL A 36 -0.41 -22.32 -19.60
C VAL A 36 0.49 -21.75 -18.51
N ASP A 37 1.53 -21.01 -18.87
CA ASP A 37 2.30 -20.21 -17.91
C ASP A 37 2.06 -18.71 -18.15
N GLN A 38 0.94 -18.23 -17.62
CA GLN A 38 0.84 -16.85 -17.13
C GLN A 38 0.97 -16.87 -15.62
N VAL A 39 2.20 -16.91 -15.12
CA VAL A 39 2.50 -16.60 -13.73
C VAL A 39 3.25 -15.27 -13.70
N SER A 40 2.59 -14.28 -13.11
CA SER A 40 3.03 -12.91 -12.94
C SER A 40 4.48 -12.80 -12.42
N PRO A 41 5.33 -11.92 -12.99
CA PRO A 41 6.69 -11.72 -12.54
C PRO A 41 6.71 -10.75 -11.35
N ALA A 42 6.33 -11.20 -10.16
CA ALA A 42 6.43 -10.37 -8.95
C ALA A 42 6.64 -11.13 -7.63
N ILE A 43 7.10 -12.38 -7.67
CA ILE A 43 7.62 -13.03 -6.47
C ILE A 43 9.11 -12.68 -6.38
N LYS A 44 9.43 -11.46 -5.94
CA LYS A 44 10.78 -11.20 -5.42
C LYS A 44 10.91 -12.04 -4.15
N SER A 45 11.77 -13.03 -4.21
CA SER A 45 12.13 -13.92 -3.10
C SER A 45 12.35 -13.13 -1.82
N LEU A 46 11.44 -13.30 -0.84
CA LEU A 46 11.68 -12.83 0.51
C LEU A 46 12.98 -13.47 1.02
N PRO A 47 13.86 -12.72 1.71
CA PRO A 47 15.05 -13.30 2.32
C PRO A 47 14.61 -14.40 3.29
N ASN A 48 15.36 -15.51 3.25
CA ASN A 48 15.12 -16.77 3.98
C ASN A 48 15.27 -16.64 5.52
N ASN A 49 15.11 -15.44 6.06
CA ASN A 49 15.16 -15.15 7.48
C ASN A 49 13.71 -15.08 7.99
N ASN A 50 13.28 -16.19 8.60
CA ASN A 50 11.88 -16.56 8.88
C ASN A 50 11.13 -15.70 9.93
N SER A 51 11.70 -14.59 10.38
CA SER A 51 11.14 -13.74 11.44
C SER A 51 10.50 -12.48 10.88
N VAL A 52 9.33 -12.12 11.41
CA VAL A 52 8.61 -10.89 11.08
C VAL A 52 9.51 -9.67 11.28
N HIS A 53 10.35 -9.65 12.32
CA HIS A 53 11.26 -8.56 12.65
C HIS A 53 12.36 -8.31 11.59
N ALA A 54 12.69 -9.32 10.78
CA ALA A 54 13.65 -9.13 9.68
C ALA A 54 13.04 -8.35 8.51
N VAL A 55 11.73 -8.50 8.34
CA VAL A 55 10.94 -7.96 7.23
C VAL A 55 10.31 -6.61 7.61
N ALA A 56 9.81 -6.51 8.84
CA ALA A 56 9.26 -5.30 9.43
C ALA A 56 10.22 -4.71 10.48
N LYS A 57 10.91 -3.62 10.13
CA LYS A 57 11.93 -2.95 10.95
C LYS A 57 11.40 -1.70 11.65
N LEU A 58 10.27 -1.15 11.23
CA LEU A 58 9.78 0.14 11.68
C LEU A 58 9.36 0.12 13.15
N LYS A 59 8.75 -0.97 13.62
CA LYS A 59 8.38 -1.15 15.03
C LYS A 59 9.58 -0.98 15.97
N ASP A 60 10.73 -1.51 15.55
CA ASP A 60 11.94 -1.50 16.36
C ASP A 60 12.78 -0.23 16.16
N SER A 61 12.46 0.56 15.12
CA SER A 61 13.13 1.81 14.79
C SER A 61 13.11 2.78 15.97
N LEU A 62 14.26 3.39 16.23
CA LEU A 62 14.41 4.46 17.21
C LEU A 62 13.52 5.66 16.85
N LEU A 63 13.31 5.90 15.56
CA LEU A 63 12.50 7.01 15.07
C LEU A 63 11.05 6.91 15.59
N LEU A 64 10.39 5.76 15.41
CA LEU A 64 9.01 5.56 15.88
C LEU A 64 8.89 5.67 17.40
N LYS A 65 9.85 5.11 18.15
CA LYS A 65 9.84 5.19 19.62
C LYS A 65 10.03 6.61 20.12
N GLU A 66 10.94 7.36 19.49
CA GLU A 66 11.21 8.75 19.85
C GLU A 66 10.05 9.68 19.48
N THR A 67 9.47 9.53 18.29
CA THR A 67 8.31 10.33 17.86
C THR A 67 7.11 10.07 18.76
N MET A 68 6.79 8.81 19.07
CA MET A 68 5.69 8.47 19.99
C MET A 68 5.93 9.05 21.39
N ARG A 69 7.15 8.98 21.93
CA ARG A 69 7.49 9.61 23.21
C ARG A 69 7.30 11.13 23.18
N LYS A 70 7.72 11.79 22.09
CA LYS A 70 7.53 13.23 21.92
C LYS A 70 6.04 13.58 21.81
N ILE A 71 5.26 12.80 21.05
CA ILE A 71 3.80 12.96 20.94
C ILE A 71 3.14 12.86 22.31
N ASP A 72 3.49 11.85 23.12
CA ASP A 72 2.98 11.72 24.48
C ASP A 72 3.32 12.92 25.37
N TYR A 73 4.54 13.44 25.24
CA TYR A 73 4.99 14.62 25.99
C TYR A 73 4.16 15.86 25.63
N TYR A 74 4.02 16.16 24.33
CA TYR A 74 3.28 17.35 23.85
C TYR A 74 1.76 17.21 24.00
N THR A 75 1.23 15.99 23.97
CA THR A 75 -0.17 15.72 24.27
C THR A 75 -0.48 16.04 25.74
N LYS A 76 0.44 15.76 26.67
CA LYS A 76 0.30 16.10 28.10
C LYS A 76 0.56 17.57 28.40
N HIS A 77 1.46 18.22 27.66
CA HIS A 77 1.84 19.63 27.85
C HIS A 77 1.23 20.53 26.77
N GLN A 78 -0.07 20.35 26.51
CA GLN A 78 -0.74 21.08 25.44
C GLN A 78 -0.71 22.59 25.67
N ARG A 79 -0.06 23.31 24.76
CA ARG A 79 -0.09 24.78 24.72
C ARG A 79 -1.52 25.27 24.50
N LYS A 80 -1.94 26.28 25.26
CA LYS A 80 -3.31 26.79 25.22
C LYS A 80 -3.49 27.91 24.20
N SER A 81 -2.41 28.58 23.79
CA SER A 81 -2.47 29.73 22.89
C SER A 81 -1.31 29.75 21.89
N THR A 82 -1.61 30.15 20.65
CA THR A 82 -0.62 30.33 19.57
C THR A 82 0.36 31.45 19.91
N ALA A 83 0.02 32.32 20.88
CA ALA A 83 0.90 33.36 21.41
C ALA A 83 2.10 32.82 22.20
N GLU A 84 2.09 31.54 22.58
CA GLU A 84 3.23 30.88 23.23
C GLU A 84 4.31 30.46 22.21
N ILE A 85 4.00 30.50 20.91
CA ILE A 85 4.96 30.19 19.83
C ILE A 85 5.85 31.42 19.62
N GLN A 86 7.12 31.32 20.01
CA GLN A 86 8.11 32.37 19.77
C GLN A 86 8.83 32.15 18.44
N GLY A 87 8.71 33.13 17.54
CA GLY A 87 9.39 33.12 16.24
C GLY A 87 8.56 32.45 15.13
N PRO A 88 9.19 32.16 13.97
CA PRO A 88 8.52 31.47 12.87
C PRO A 88 8.06 30.08 13.29
N VAL A 89 6.80 29.75 12.98
CA VAL A 89 6.18 28.45 13.32
C VAL A 89 6.98 27.26 12.78
N GLU A 90 7.73 27.48 11.70
CA GLU A 90 8.54 26.48 10.99
C GLU A 90 9.74 25.97 11.81
N HIS A 91 10.20 26.77 12.77
CA HIS A 91 11.29 26.41 13.68
C HIS A 91 10.79 25.86 15.01
N ASP A 92 9.48 25.83 15.23
CA ASP A 92 8.93 25.29 16.46
C ASP A 92 9.17 23.76 16.50
N PRO A 93 9.72 23.21 17.60
CA PRO A 93 9.97 21.78 17.71
C PRO A 93 8.71 20.94 17.57
N GLU A 94 7.54 21.50 17.90
CA GLU A 94 6.26 20.84 17.75
C GLU A 94 5.81 20.80 16.29
N TYR A 95 6.12 21.83 15.49
CA TYR A 95 5.90 21.79 14.05
C TYR A 95 6.77 20.74 13.37
N LEU A 96 8.05 20.67 13.71
CA LEU A 96 8.96 19.65 13.17
C LEU A 96 8.46 18.23 13.52
N LEU A 97 8.00 18.03 14.75
CA LEU A 97 7.41 16.76 15.17
C LEU A 97 6.17 16.40 14.33
N ILE A 98 5.32 17.35 13.98
CA ILE A 98 4.13 17.09 13.16
C ILE A 98 4.52 16.64 11.75
N VAL A 99 5.53 17.27 11.15
CA VAL A 99 6.04 16.87 9.82
C VAL A 99 6.63 15.46 9.87
N ASP A 100 7.50 15.20 10.86
CA ASP A 100 8.12 13.88 11.06
C ASP A 100 7.07 12.79 11.31
N ALA A 101 6.10 13.08 12.18
CA ALA A 101 5.02 12.16 12.52
C ALA A 101 4.13 11.86 11.30
N ASN A 102 3.86 12.84 10.45
CA ASN A 102 3.08 12.64 9.24
C ASN A 102 3.85 11.85 8.16
N ASN A 103 5.18 11.99 8.06
CA ASN A 103 5.99 11.12 7.21
C ASN A 103 5.97 9.67 7.73
N LEU A 104 6.05 9.51 9.04
CA LEU A 104 5.98 8.20 9.70
C LEU A 104 4.64 7.49 9.46
N LEU A 105 3.52 8.21 9.30
CA LEU A 105 2.24 7.61 8.91
C LEU A 105 2.34 6.85 7.57
N VAL A 106 3.05 7.42 6.59
CA VAL A 106 3.25 6.79 5.28
C VAL A 106 4.17 5.57 5.39
N GLU A 107 5.21 5.66 6.22
CA GLU A 107 6.09 4.52 6.50
C GLU A 107 5.34 3.38 7.19
N ILE A 108 4.45 3.69 8.14
CA ILE A 108 3.60 2.69 8.80
C ILE A 108 2.70 1.97 7.79
N ASP A 109 2.10 2.69 6.84
CA ASP A 109 1.26 2.08 5.81
C ASP A 109 2.05 1.12 4.91
N ASN A 110 3.23 1.54 4.45
CA ASN A 110 4.13 0.68 3.67
C ASN A 110 4.54 -0.57 4.48
N GLU A 111 4.82 -0.40 5.77
CA GLU A 111 5.19 -1.50 6.65
C GLU A 111 4.04 -2.49 6.85
N ILE A 112 2.81 -2.00 7.02
CA ILE A 112 1.60 -2.83 7.10
C ILE A 112 1.44 -3.67 5.83
N ASP A 113 1.68 -3.09 4.65
CA ASP A 113 1.62 -3.82 3.38
C ASP A 113 2.72 -4.87 3.27
N ILE A 114 3.92 -4.58 3.78
CA ILE A 114 5.01 -5.55 3.86
C ILE A 114 4.63 -6.72 4.78
N ILE A 115 4.04 -6.45 5.95
CA ILE A 115 3.56 -7.47 6.89
C ILE A 115 2.41 -8.28 6.28
N HIS A 116 1.48 -7.62 5.60
CA HIS A 116 0.39 -8.28 4.88
C HIS A 116 0.93 -9.28 3.86
N ASN A 117 1.92 -8.88 3.06
CA ASN A 117 2.57 -9.77 2.10
C ASN A 117 3.26 -10.96 2.77
N PHE A 118 3.95 -10.75 3.89
CA PHE A 118 4.59 -11.81 4.67
C PHE A 118 3.56 -12.83 5.21
N VAL A 119 2.49 -12.35 5.83
CA VAL A 119 1.41 -13.21 6.36
C VAL A 119 0.73 -13.97 5.24
N ARG A 120 0.44 -13.29 4.12
CA ARG A 120 -0.15 -13.89 2.92
C ARG A 120 0.65 -15.09 2.44
N THR A 121 1.97 -14.98 2.31
CA THR A 121 2.83 -16.09 1.84
C THR A 121 2.74 -17.33 2.72
N ILE A 122 2.66 -17.16 4.05
CA ILE A 122 2.57 -18.28 4.99
C ILE A 122 1.14 -18.85 5.02
N TYR A 123 0.14 -17.96 5.15
CA TYR A 123 -1.26 -18.33 5.34
C TYR A 123 -1.91 -18.87 4.06
N TYR A 124 -1.34 -18.61 2.88
CA TYR A 124 -1.74 -19.22 1.61
C TYR A 124 -1.81 -20.75 1.67
N LYS A 125 -0.94 -21.39 2.46
CA LYS A 125 -0.96 -22.85 2.67
C LYS A 125 -2.26 -23.33 3.32
N ARG A 126 -2.88 -22.50 4.17
CA ARG A 126 -4.09 -22.81 4.93
C ARG A 126 -5.37 -22.42 4.22
N PHE A 127 -5.41 -21.21 3.68
CA PHE A 127 -6.61 -20.66 3.07
C PHE A 127 -6.24 -19.78 1.87
N PRO A 128 -5.91 -20.38 0.72
CA PRO A 128 -5.43 -19.65 -0.46
C PRO A 128 -6.47 -18.69 -1.05
N GLU A 129 -7.75 -19.00 -0.92
CA GLU A 129 -8.83 -18.18 -1.47
C GLU A 129 -9.00 -16.84 -0.72
N LEU A 130 -8.55 -16.75 0.54
CA LEU A 130 -8.79 -15.58 1.40
C LEU A 130 -8.27 -14.26 0.80
N GLU A 131 -7.17 -14.32 0.04
CA GLU A 131 -6.57 -13.15 -0.61
C GLU A 131 -7.53 -12.49 -1.62
N GLN A 132 -8.24 -13.30 -2.41
CA GLN A 132 -9.18 -12.78 -3.40
C GLN A 132 -10.45 -12.23 -2.75
N LEU A 133 -10.81 -12.77 -1.58
CA LEU A 133 -12.01 -12.41 -0.85
C LEU A 133 -11.86 -11.11 -0.05
N VAL A 134 -10.67 -10.85 0.51
CA VAL A 134 -10.39 -9.69 1.35
C VAL A 134 -9.22 -8.90 0.78
N GLN A 135 -9.54 -7.84 0.04
CA GLN A 135 -8.55 -7.02 -0.67
C GLN A 135 -7.81 -6.02 0.23
N LEU A 136 -8.43 -5.56 1.32
CA LEU A 136 -7.84 -4.59 2.24
C LEU A 136 -6.82 -5.27 3.15
N SER A 137 -5.57 -4.80 3.13
CA SER A 137 -4.45 -5.37 3.89
C SER A 137 -4.76 -5.56 5.38
N MET A 138 -5.37 -4.55 6.01
CA MET A 138 -5.69 -4.58 7.44
C MET A 138 -6.82 -5.55 7.78
N ASP A 139 -7.85 -5.63 6.94
CA ASP A 139 -8.97 -6.54 7.16
C ASP A 139 -8.55 -7.99 6.93
N TYR A 140 -7.66 -8.24 5.96
CA TYR A 140 -7.06 -9.55 5.77
C TYR A 140 -6.32 -9.99 7.04
N LEU A 141 -5.44 -9.14 7.58
CA LEU A 141 -4.67 -9.44 8.79
C LEU A 141 -5.56 -9.71 10.01
N LYS A 142 -6.63 -8.93 10.21
CA LYS A 142 -7.62 -9.16 11.28
C LYS A 142 -8.36 -10.49 11.08
N THR A 143 -8.73 -10.80 9.85
CA THR A 143 -9.44 -12.04 9.52
C THR A 143 -8.56 -13.26 9.79
N VAL A 144 -7.30 -13.21 9.35
CA VAL A 144 -6.32 -14.28 9.60
C VAL A 144 -6.11 -14.49 11.10
N GLN A 145 -6.01 -13.40 11.88
CA GLN A 145 -5.85 -13.46 13.33
C GLN A 145 -7.03 -14.17 14.01
N GLU A 146 -8.25 -13.91 13.55
CA GLU A 146 -9.46 -14.44 14.15
C GLU A 146 -9.75 -15.91 13.74
N LEU A 147 -9.45 -16.27 12.48
CA LEU A 147 -9.64 -17.62 11.96
C LEU A 147 -8.54 -18.58 12.41
N ALA A 148 -7.28 -18.12 12.42
CA ALA A 148 -6.11 -18.93 12.73
C ALA A 148 -6.13 -20.26 11.93
N ASN A 149 -5.99 -21.41 12.58
CA ASN A 149 -6.10 -22.73 11.92
C ASN A 149 -7.54 -23.22 11.77
N ASN A 150 -8.53 -22.63 12.44
CA ASN A 150 -9.92 -23.09 12.42
C ASN A 150 -10.78 -22.16 11.54
N VAL A 151 -10.74 -22.41 10.23
CA VAL A 151 -11.46 -21.60 9.22
C VAL A 151 -12.99 -21.67 9.37
N ASP A 152 -13.52 -22.75 9.96
CA ASP A 152 -14.96 -22.90 10.21
C ASP A 152 -15.51 -21.89 11.22
N ARG A 153 -14.63 -21.28 12.03
CA ARG A 153 -15.00 -20.19 12.94
C ARG A 153 -15.63 -19.01 12.22
N ALA A 154 -15.38 -18.82 10.93
CA ALA A 154 -15.96 -17.74 10.13
C ALA A 154 -17.49 -17.62 10.29
N LYS A 155 -18.20 -18.75 10.45
CA LYS A 155 -19.68 -18.79 10.54
C LYS A 155 -20.25 -18.20 11.83
N MET A 156 -19.52 -18.30 12.93
CA MET A 156 -20.03 -17.96 14.28
C MET A 156 -19.27 -16.80 14.92
N ASN A 157 -18.38 -16.15 14.17
CA ASN A 157 -17.51 -15.14 14.74
C ASN A 157 -18.13 -13.74 14.70
N GLU A 158 -18.54 -13.26 15.86
CA GLU A 158 -19.06 -11.90 16.02
C GLU A 158 -17.98 -10.83 15.78
N ASN A 159 -16.69 -11.13 15.96
CA ASN A 159 -15.62 -10.16 15.75
C ASN A 159 -15.44 -9.83 14.27
N LEU A 160 -15.66 -10.79 13.36
CA LEU A 160 -15.58 -10.54 11.92
C LEU A 160 -16.64 -9.54 11.45
N GLN A 161 -17.82 -9.53 12.08
CA GLN A 161 -18.91 -8.60 11.76
C GLN A 161 -18.59 -7.14 12.08
N LYS A 162 -17.56 -6.88 12.90
CA LYS A 162 -17.16 -5.52 13.28
C LYS A 162 -16.44 -4.78 12.14
N PHE A 163 -15.87 -5.50 11.18
CA PHE A 163 -15.05 -4.91 10.12
C PHE A 163 -15.32 -5.47 8.71
N LEU A 164 -15.88 -6.67 8.57
CA LEU A 164 -16.30 -7.21 7.28
C LEU A 164 -17.81 -7.05 7.05
N THR A 165 -18.20 -6.94 5.78
CA THR A 165 -19.62 -6.96 5.42
C THR A 165 -20.22 -8.36 5.58
N PRO A 166 -21.53 -8.49 5.87
CA PRO A 166 -22.19 -9.80 5.95
C PRO A 166 -22.04 -10.63 4.67
N ALA A 167 -22.00 -9.99 3.50
CA ALA A 167 -21.78 -10.65 2.21
C ALA A 167 -20.38 -11.27 2.14
N THR A 168 -19.34 -10.53 2.52
CA THR A 168 -17.95 -11.03 2.57
C THR A 168 -17.83 -12.20 3.55
N ILE A 169 -18.44 -12.11 4.74
CA ILE A 169 -18.41 -13.19 5.74
C ILE A 169 -19.05 -14.47 5.22
N MET A 170 -20.18 -14.35 4.49
CA MET A 170 -20.85 -15.50 3.88
C MET A 170 -19.95 -16.19 2.85
N ILE A 171 -19.33 -15.42 1.94
CA ILE A 171 -18.44 -15.98 0.91
C ILE A 171 -17.22 -16.64 1.56
N VAL A 172 -16.59 -15.98 2.53
CA VAL A 172 -15.47 -16.53 3.31
C VAL A 172 -15.87 -17.83 4.01
N SER A 173 -17.07 -17.90 4.60
CA SER A 173 -17.57 -19.10 5.29
C SER A 173 -17.85 -20.28 4.34
N VAL A 174 -18.35 -19.99 3.14
CA VAL A 174 -18.59 -21.00 2.10
C VAL A 174 -17.24 -21.51 1.57
N SER A 175 -16.33 -20.60 1.19
CA SER A 175 -14.98 -20.94 0.74
C SER A 175 -14.18 -21.69 1.80
N ALA A 176 -14.31 -21.32 3.08
CA ALA A 176 -13.70 -22.03 4.20
C ALA A 176 -14.18 -23.48 4.34
N SER A 177 -15.45 -23.75 4.01
CA SER A 177 -16.02 -25.11 4.09
C SER A 177 -15.54 -26.02 2.95
N THR A 178 -15.09 -25.44 1.84
CA THR A 178 -14.62 -26.17 0.65
C THR A 178 -13.12 -25.98 0.38
N THR A 179 -12.39 -25.31 1.28
CA THR A 179 -10.97 -25.00 1.05
C THR A 179 -10.14 -26.27 1.03
N GLN A 180 -9.19 -26.35 0.10
CA GLN A 180 -8.25 -27.47 -0.04
C GLN A 180 -6.94 -27.24 0.73
N GLY A 181 -6.85 -26.15 1.51
CA GLY A 181 -5.66 -25.81 2.26
C GLY A 181 -5.36 -26.76 3.42
N LYS A 182 -4.10 -26.81 3.83
CA LYS A 182 -3.59 -27.67 4.91
C LYS A 182 -3.42 -26.88 6.19
N ASN A 183 -3.57 -27.53 7.33
CA ASN A 183 -3.31 -26.89 8.63
C ASN A 183 -1.86 -26.43 8.71
N LEU A 184 -1.64 -25.21 9.21
CA LEU A 184 -0.31 -24.71 9.51
C LEU A 184 0.27 -25.45 10.70
N THR A 185 1.59 -25.60 10.70
CA THR A 185 2.32 -26.04 11.89
C THR A 185 2.19 -25.00 13.00
N ASN A 186 2.36 -25.41 14.26
CA ASN A 186 2.26 -24.48 15.39
C ASN A 186 3.28 -23.34 15.28
N GLU A 187 4.49 -23.61 14.80
CA GLU A 187 5.54 -22.60 14.58
C GLU A 187 5.20 -21.61 13.45
N GLU A 188 4.54 -22.07 12.38
CA GLU A 188 4.05 -21.18 11.33
C GLU A 188 2.88 -20.32 11.81
N LEU A 189 1.96 -20.92 12.57
CA LEU A 189 0.82 -20.22 13.12
C LEU A 189 1.25 -19.13 14.11
N GLU A 190 2.17 -19.44 15.02
CA GLU A 190 2.70 -18.48 15.99
C GLU A 190 3.33 -17.26 15.29
N ARG A 191 4.12 -17.49 14.24
CA ARG A 191 4.70 -16.41 13.42
C ARG A 191 3.66 -15.55 12.73
N VAL A 192 2.61 -16.16 12.18
CA VAL A 192 1.49 -15.42 11.57
C VAL A 192 0.76 -14.58 12.61
N MET A 193 0.50 -15.14 13.79
CA MET A 193 -0.18 -14.43 14.88
C MET A 193 0.67 -13.27 15.40
N GLU A 194 1.97 -13.46 15.57
CA GLU A 194 2.91 -12.41 15.94
C GLU A 194 2.93 -11.27 14.90
N ALA A 195 2.95 -11.62 13.61
CA ALA A 195 2.89 -10.65 12.51
C ALA A 195 1.59 -9.85 12.53
N CYS A 196 0.45 -10.52 12.68
CA CYS A 196 -0.85 -9.85 12.79
C CYS A 196 -0.88 -8.91 14.00
N GLN A 197 -0.41 -9.36 15.17
CA GLN A 197 -0.36 -8.53 16.37
C GLN A 197 0.58 -7.32 16.18
N MET A 198 1.71 -7.50 15.49
CA MET A 198 2.60 -6.41 15.12
C MET A 198 1.89 -5.35 14.25
N ALA A 199 1.16 -5.78 13.23
CA ALA A 199 0.38 -4.88 12.38
C ALA A 199 -0.74 -4.15 13.14
N MET A 200 -1.43 -4.83 14.07
CA MET A 200 -2.45 -4.18 14.91
C MET A 200 -1.84 -3.08 15.79
N ASN A 201 -0.70 -3.35 16.43
CA ASN A 201 0.01 -2.34 17.22
C ASN A 201 0.45 -1.14 16.36
N LEU A 202 0.94 -1.40 15.14
CA LEU A 202 1.27 -0.32 14.19
C LEU A 202 0.05 0.48 13.78
N SER A 203 -1.10 -0.18 13.57
CA SER A 203 -2.37 0.49 13.27
C SER A 203 -2.87 1.36 14.42
N GLU A 204 -2.70 0.92 15.67
CA GLU A 204 -3.05 1.71 16.85
C GLU A 204 -2.13 2.94 16.97
N ASN A 205 -0.81 2.75 16.85
CA ASN A 205 0.15 3.84 16.82
C ASN A 205 -0.15 4.85 15.69
N LYS A 206 -0.53 4.36 14.50
CA LYS A 206 -0.96 5.19 13.38
C LYS A 206 -2.14 6.07 13.77
N GLN A 207 -3.15 5.51 14.43
CA GLN A 207 -4.32 6.26 14.88
C GLN A 207 -3.94 7.33 15.90
N THR A 208 -3.08 7.02 16.87
CA THR A 208 -2.57 7.98 17.86
C THR A 208 -1.83 9.14 17.18
N ILE A 209 -0.93 8.82 16.24
CA ILE A 209 -0.18 9.83 15.48
C ILE A 209 -1.13 10.72 14.68
N LEU A 210 -2.10 10.12 13.98
CA LEU A 210 -3.05 10.85 13.15
C LEU A 210 -3.89 11.80 13.99
N SER A 211 -4.44 11.34 15.12
CA SER A 211 -5.20 12.20 16.04
C SER A 211 -4.36 13.34 16.63
N TYR A 212 -3.07 13.11 16.91
CA TYR A 212 -2.16 14.17 17.33
C TYR A 212 -1.93 15.21 16.22
N VAL A 213 -1.61 14.76 15.00
CA VAL A 213 -1.41 15.63 13.84
C VAL A 213 -2.67 16.46 13.55
N GLU A 214 -3.86 15.85 13.62
CA GLU A 214 -5.14 16.56 13.43
C GLU A 214 -5.36 17.66 14.47
N SER A 215 -5.16 17.34 15.75
CA SER A 215 -5.33 18.29 16.85
C SER A 215 -4.38 19.48 16.69
N ARG A 216 -3.10 19.23 16.41
CA ARG A 216 -2.09 20.27 16.30
C ARG A 216 -2.18 21.06 15.01
N MET A 217 -2.52 20.43 13.89
CA MET A 217 -2.62 21.13 12.61
C MET A 217 -3.84 22.06 12.57
N THR A 218 -4.93 21.69 13.23
CA THR A 218 -6.10 22.58 13.40
C THR A 218 -5.72 23.86 14.15
N PHE A 219 -4.73 23.80 15.04
CA PHE A 219 -4.22 24.95 15.75
C PHE A 219 -3.20 25.78 14.95
N ILE A 220 -2.32 25.12 14.18
CA ILE A 220 -1.24 25.77 13.41
C ILE A 220 -1.77 26.38 12.10
N ALA A 221 -2.54 25.61 11.33
CA ALA A 221 -3.05 25.99 10.02
C ALA A 221 -4.54 25.60 9.90
N PRO A 222 -5.45 26.27 10.63
CA PRO A 222 -6.88 25.94 10.65
C PRO A 222 -7.50 26.00 9.25
N ASN A 223 -7.26 27.10 8.52
CA ASN A 223 -7.85 27.31 7.20
C ASN A 223 -7.40 26.23 6.20
N LEU A 224 -6.11 25.87 6.21
CA LEU A 224 -5.59 24.84 5.32
C LEU A 224 -6.15 23.46 5.69
N SER A 225 -6.21 23.15 6.98
CA SER A 225 -6.75 21.88 7.49
C SER A 225 -8.22 21.69 7.13
N ILE A 226 -9.03 22.75 7.18
CA ILE A 226 -10.45 22.69 6.83
C ILE A 226 -10.62 22.41 5.33
N ILE A 227 -9.77 22.98 4.47
CA ILE A 227 -9.91 22.84 3.01
C ILE A 227 -9.42 21.46 2.52
N VAL A 228 -8.20 21.06 2.89
CA VAL A 228 -7.55 19.85 2.33
C VAL A 228 -7.45 18.67 3.30
N GLY A 229 -7.85 18.86 4.56
CA GLY A 229 -7.62 17.91 5.66
C GLY A 229 -6.26 18.09 6.34
N ALA A 230 -6.16 17.76 7.62
CA ALA A 230 -4.96 17.97 8.41
C ALA A 230 -3.75 17.16 7.94
N SER A 231 -3.92 15.90 7.51
CA SER A 231 -2.80 15.11 6.98
C SER A 231 -2.27 15.68 5.66
N THR A 232 -3.15 16.06 4.72
CA THR A 232 -2.73 16.72 3.47
C THR A 232 -2.06 18.07 3.76
N ALA A 233 -2.60 18.85 4.70
CA ALA A 233 -2.01 20.11 5.14
C ALA A 233 -0.59 19.89 5.71
N ALA A 234 -0.39 18.86 6.53
CA ALA A 234 0.93 18.50 7.07
C ALA A 234 1.91 18.12 5.98
N LYS A 235 1.48 17.33 4.98
CA LYS A 235 2.29 16.99 3.80
C LYS A 235 2.71 18.24 3.02
N LEU A 236 1.76 19.12 2.72
CA LEU A 236 2.03 20.35 1.95
C LEU A 236 2.98 21.29 2.70
N MET A 237 2.74 21.50 4.00
CA MET A 237 3.62 22.33 4.82
C MET A 237 5.01 21.71 4.94
N GLY A 238 5.12 20.40 5.17
CA GLY A 238 6.41 19.71 5.25
C GLY A 238 7.22 19.81 3.95
N MET A 239 6.57 19.60 2.80
CA MET A 239 7.22 19.71 1.49
C MET A 239 7.56 21.15 1.09
N ALA A 240 6.74 22.11 1.48
CA ALA A 240 7.02 23.53 1.26
C ALA A 240 8.13 24.07 2.19
N GLY A 241 8.49 23.32 3.24
CA GLY A 241 9.43 23.77 4.27
C GLY A 241 8.82 24.81 5.20
N GLY A 242 7.51 24.73 5.46
CA GLY A 242 6.80 25.61 6.39
C GLY A 242 5.66 26.42 5.78
N LEU A 243 4.87 27.05 6.66
CA LEU A 243 3.68 27.82 6.27
C LEU A 243 4.04 29.11 5.53
N THR A 244 5.10 29.80 5.94
CA THR A 244 5.58 31.04 5.32
C THR A 244 6.12 30.77 3.92
N ASN A 245 6.79 29.64 3.73
CA ASN A 245 7.26 29.24 2.41
C ASN A 245 6.08 28.84 1.53
N LEU A 246 5.09 28.13 2.08
CA LEU A 246 3.87 27.76 1.36
C LEU A 246 3.08 28.99 0.86
N THR A 247 2.98 30.07 1.64
CA THR A 247 2.28 31.30 1.20
C THR A 247 2.99 32.05 0.08
N LYS A 248 4.30 31.87 -0.07
CA LYS A 248 5.10 32.46 -1.16
C LYS A 248 5.07 31.61 -2.44
N MET A 249 4.63 30.37 -2.36
CA MET A 249 4.57 29.49 -3.53
C MET A 249 3.37 29.85 -4.43
N PRO A 250 3.55 29.93 -5.76
CA PRO A 250 2.44 30.10 -6.68
C PRO A 250 1.57 28.84 -6.72
N SER A 251 0.29 29.00 -7.04
CA SER A 251 -0.70 27.90 -7.04
C SER A 251 -0.32 26.72 -7.94
N CYS A 252 0.31 26.99 -9.09
CA CYS A 252 0.79 25.93 -10.00
C CYS A 252 1.88 25.06 -9.38
N ASN A 253 2.72 25.61 -8.50
CA ASN A 253 3.73 24.84 -7.79
C ASN A 253 3.11 24.06 -6.63
N ILE A 254 2.15 24.66 -5.93
CA ILE A 254 1.41 23.99 -4.84
C ILE A 254 0.71 22.73 -5.36
N LEU A 255 0.11 22.80 -6.56
CA LEU A 255 -0.52 21.64 -7.22
C LEU A 255 0.47 20.48 -7.45
N LEU A 256 1.73 20.79 -7.70
CA LEU A 256 2.78 19.82 -8.01
C LEU A 256 3.58 19.35 -6.77
N LEU A 257 3.30 19.88 -5.58
CA LEU A 257 3.97 19.42 -4.36
C LEU A 257 3.66 17.93 -4.12
N GLY A 258 4.70 17.12 -4.01
CA GLY A 258 4.59 15.67 -3.82
C GLY A 258 4.36 14.88 -5.12
N ALA A 259 4.35 15.54 -6.28
CA ALA A 259 4.30 14.83 -7.55
C ALA A 259 5.65 14.12 -7.81
N HIS A 260 5.63 12.79 -7.87
CA HIS A 260 6.81 12.03 -8.26
C HIS A 260 7.02 12.10 -9.77
N LYS A 261 8.11 12.72 -10.21
CA LYS A 261 8.61 12.55 -11.57
C LYS A 261 9.17 11.13 -11.70
N LYS A 262 8.35 10.16 -12.08
CA LYS A 262 8.88 8.89 -12.59
C LYS A 262 9.58 9.21 -13.90
N LEU A 263 10.91 9.27 -13.91
CA LEU A 263 11.67 9.18 -15.15
C LEU A 263 11.40 7.78 -15.71
N LEU A 264 10.54 7.70 -16.72
CA LEU A 264 10.33 6.48 -17.48
C LEU A 264 11.64 6.17 -18.23
N GLY A 265 12.41 5.21 -17.73
CA GLY A 265 13.46 4.57 -18.50
C GLY A 265 12.81 3.62 -19.51
N GLY A 266 12.79 4.00 -20.79
CA GLY A 266 12.34 3.15 -21.91
C GLY A 266 11.12 3.68 -22.68
N PHE A 267 10.79 3.01 -23.78
CA PHE A 267 9.71 3.34 -24.73
C PHE A 267 8.28 3.11 -24.18
N SER A 268 8.14 2.66 -22.93
CA SER A 268 6.86 2.31 -22.33
C SER A 268 6.28 3.50 -21.55
N SER A 269 5.41 4.28 -22.21
CA SER A 269 4.61 5.36 -21.61
C SER A 269 3.51 4.83 -20.67
N SER A 270 3.85 4.03 -19.65
CA SER A 270 2.90 3.77 -18.56
C SER A 270 2.78 5.04 -17.71
N ALA A 271 1.62 5.68 -17.85
CA ALA A 271 1.32 7.05 -17.51
C ALA A 271 1.59 7.40 -16.03
N ALA A 272 2.63 8.19 -15.77
CA ALA A 272 2.60 9.04 -14.59
C ALA A 272 1.46 10.06 -14.82
N MET A 273 0.43 10.02 -13.98
CA MET A 273 -0.69 10.96 -14.03
C MET A 273 -0.13 12.39 -13.93
N PRO A 274 -0.32 13.24 -14.95
CA PRO A 274 0.14 14.62 -14.86
C PRO A 274 -0.61 15.34 -13.73
N HIS A 275 0.07 16.23 -13.03
CA HIS A 275 -0.50 17.02 -11.93
C HIS A 275 -1.01 16.23 -10.70
N ALA A 276 -0.60 14.96 -10.56
CA ALA A 276 -0.90 14.16 -9.37
C ALA A 276 0.06 14.46 -8.21
N GLY A 277 -0.13 15.61 -7.56
CA GLY A 277 0.56 15.98 -6.30
C GLY A 277 -0.21 15.53 -5.04
N ALA A 278 0.22 15.98 -3.87
CA ALA A 278 -0.41 15.65 -2.59
C ALA A 278 -1.89 16.08 -2.52
N ILE A 279 -2.25 17.16 -3.21
CA ILE A 279 -3.64 17.64 -3.30
C ILE A 279 -4.51 16.67 -4.10
N PHE A 280 -3.96 16.02 -5.13
CA PHE A 280 -4.72 15.06 -5.93
C PHE A 280 -5.23 13.89 -5.07
N TYR A 281 -4.40 13.40 -4.14
CA TYR A 281 -4.75 12.33 -3.21
C TYR A 281 -5.55 12.80 -1.98
N SER A 282 -5.93 14.07 -1.93
CA SER A 282 -6.79 14.57 -0.86
C SER A 282 -8.22 14.05 -1.05
N LYS A 283 -8.93 13.85 0.06
CA LYS A 283 -10.29 13.32 0.05
C LYS A 283 -11.24 14.14 -0.85
N ILE A 284 -11.14 15.46 -0.79
CA ILE A 284 -12.01 16.36 -1.58
C ILE A 284 -11.88 16.15 -3.09
N VAL A 285 -10.69 15.78 -3.58
CA VAL A 285 -10.47 15.49 -5.00
C VAL A 285 -10.86 14.04 -5.33
N GLN A 286 -10.53 13.09 -4.46
CA GLN A 286 -10.84 11.66 -4.67
C GLN A 286 -12.34 11.35 -4.61
N ASP A 287 -13.13 12.18 -3.92
CA ASP A 287 -14.60 12.05 -3.86
C ASP A 287 -15.29 12.53 -5.16
N CYS A 288 -14.53 13.16 -6.08
CA CYS A 288 -15.04 13.60 -7.37
C CYS A 288 -14.85 12.50 -8.46
N PRO A 289 -15.73 12.44 -9.47
CA PRO A 289 -15.58 11.50 -10.58
C PRO A 289 -14.31 11.79 -11.40
N PRO A 290 -13.68 10.75 -11.99
CA PRO A 290 -12.49 10.90 -12.83
C PRO A 290 -12.76 11.57 -14.18
#